data_AF-A0A9E5XXP0-F1
#
_entry.id   AF-A0A9E5XXP0-F1
#
_cell.length_a   1.000
_cell.length_b   1.000
_cell.length_c   1.000
_cell.angle_alpha   90.00
_cell.angle_beta   90.00
_cell.angle_gamma   90.00
#
_symmetry.space_group_name_H-M   'P 1'
#
loop_
_entity.id
_entity.type
_entity.pdbx_description
1 polymer ?
#
loop_
_entity_poly.entity_id
_entity_poly.type
_entity_poly.pdbx_seq_one_letter_code
_entity_poly.pdbx_strand_id
1 'polypeptide(L)' 'MMFKACKQCGRLVPKTEERCPYCGSKEFSEKVAGAIFILDAQHSIIAKILNKEEGIFALKRE' A
#
# COMPACT_ATOMS: atom_id res chain seq x y z
N MET A 1 14.54 -0.82 5.15
CA MET A 1 13.41 -1.25 4.30
C MET A 1 13.53 -0.59 2.93
N MET A 2 13.41 -1.34 1.83
CA MET A 2 13.45 -0.80 0.45
C MET A 2 12.13 -0.17 -0.02
N PHE A 3 11.10 -0.21 0.82
CA PHE A 3 9.76 0.27 0.49
C PHE A 3 9.34 1.40 1.42
N LYS A 4 8.47 2.27 0.90
CA LYS A 4 7.73 3.32 1.61
C LYS A 4 6.25 3.16 1.33
N ALA A 5 5.40 3.58 2.27
CA ALA A 5 3.95 3.53 2.08
C ALA A 5 3.43 4.87 1.57
N CYS A 6 2.59 4.86 0.54
CA CYS A 6 1.86 6.06 0.15
C CYS A 6 0.87 6.46 1.26
N LYS A 7 0.93 7.71 1.75
CA LYS A 7 0.03 8.17 2.81
C LYS A 7 -1.43 8.17 2.35
N GLN A 8 -1.67 8.54 1.08
CA GLN A 8 -2.99 8.60 0.47
C GLN A 8 -3.64 7.22 0.29
N CYS A 9 -3.07 6.33 -0.53
CA CYS A 9 -3.71 5.05 -0.88
C CYS A 9 -3.27 3.85 -0.03
N GLY A 10 -2.10 3.94 0.62
CA GLY A 10 -1.53 2.88 1.46
C GLY A 10 -0.67 1.86 0.78
N ARG A 11 -0.48 1.95 -0.53
CA ARG A 11 0.37 1.01 -1.26
C ARG A 11 1.82 1.13 -0.83
N LEU A 12 2.48 -0.02 -0.72
CA LEU A 12 3.92 -0.10 -0.58
C LEU A 12 4.55 0.04 -1.96
N VAL A 13 5.44 1.02 -2.08
CA VAL A 13 6.17 1.31 -3.32
C VAL A 13 7.67 1.36 -3.03
N PRO A 14 8.52 1.06 -4.01
CA PRO A 14 9.96 1.23 -3.86
C PRO A 14 10.32 2.66 -3.43
N LYS A 15 11.36 2.82 -2.62
CA LYS A 15 11.82 4.16 -2.20
C LYS A 15 12.23 5.06 -3.35
N THR A 16 12.67 4.48 -4.47
CA THR A 16 13.06 5.14 -5.71
C THR A 16 11.90 5.85 -6.41
N GLU A 17 10.65 5.49 -6.11
CA GLU A 17 9.47 6.12 -6.72
C GLU A 17 9.24 7.54 -6.19
N GLU A 18 9.39 8.56 -7.01
CA GLU A 18 9.12 9.95 -6.60
C GLU A 18 7.62 10.25 -6.47
N ARG A 19 6.78 9.50 -7.17
CA ARG A 19 5.32 9.66 -7.20
C ARG A 19 4.66 8.29 -7.15
N CYS A 20 3.57 8.16 -6.40
CA CYS A 20 2.88 6.89 -6.28
C CYS A 20 2.28 6.52 -7.64
N PRO A 21 2.68 5.40 -8.27
CA PRO A 21 2.21 5.04 -9.61
C PRO A 21 0.73 4.65 -9.64
N TYR A 22 0.10 4.48 -8.48
CA TYR A 22 -1.28 4.03 -8.37
C TYR A 22 -2.28 5.15 -8.08
N CYS A 23 -1.85 6.23 -7.44
CA CYS A 23 -2.76 7.33 -7.07
C CYS A 23 -2.20 8.73 -7.35
N GLY A 24 -0.94 8.83 -7.77
CA GLY A 24 -0.29 10.09 -8.09
C GLY A 24 0.14 10.94 -6.89
N SER A 25 -0.03 10.49 -5.64
CA SER A 25 0.47 11.23 -4.48
C SER A 25 2.00 11.25 -4.42
N LYS A 26 2.58 12.34 -3.91
CA LYS A 26 4.01 12.45 -3.57
C LYS A 26 4.28 12.29 -2.06
N GLU A 27 3.23 12.04 -1.29
CA GLU A 27 3.31 11.92 0.17
C GLU A 27 3.50 10.46 0.58
N PHE A 28 4.61 10.21 1.26
CA PHE A 28 5.00 8.87 1.69
C PHE A 28 5.37 8.84 3.17
N SER A 29 5.21 7.65 3.76
CA SER A 29 5.71 7.31 5.08
C SER A 29 6.77 6.23 4.98
N GLU A 30 7.89 6.43 5.68
CA GLU A 30 8.87 5.36 5.91
C GLU A 30 8.56 4.53 7.16
N LYS A 31 7.67 5.03 8.03
CA LYS A 31 7.24 4.34 9.25
C LYS A 31 6.05 3.46 8.93
N VAL A 32 6.34 2.21 8.59
CA VAL A 32 5.33 1.22 8.24
C VAL A 32 5.37 0.06 9.21
N ALA A 33 4.20 -0.37 9.69
CA ALA A 33 4.06 -1.59 10.47
C ALA A 33 3.08 -2.54 9.78
N GLY A 34 3.55 -3.76 9.52
CA GLY A 34 2.79 -4.81 8.84
C GLY A 34 2.58 -4.54 7.34
N ALA A 35 2.48 -5.61 6.58
CA ALA A 35 2.16 -5.57 5.16
C ALA A 35 1.07 -6.61 4.85
N ILE A 36 0.17 -6.26 3.94
CA ILE A 36 -0.81 -7.17 3.39
C ILE A 36 -0.60 -7.31 1.89
N PHE A 37 -0.68 -8.55 1.42
CA PHE A 37 -0.55 -8.93 0.02
C PHE A 37 -1.91 -9.47 -0.40
N ILE A 38 -2.61 -8.71 -1.25
CA ILE A 38 -3.89 -9.11 -1.82
C ILE A 38 -3.59 -9.64 -3.22
N LEU A 39 -3.66 -10.95 -3.38
CA LEU A 39 -3.39 -11.63 -4.65
C LEU A 39 -4.65 -11.83 -5.50
N ASP A 40 -5.80 -12.00 -4.85
CA ASP A 40 -7.11 -12.14 -5.48
C ASP A 40 -8.12 -11.34 -4.65
N ALA A 41 -8.50 -10.16 -5.15
CA ALA A 41 -9.44 -9.28 -4.43
C ALA A 41 -10.89 -9.79 -4.50
N GLN A 42 -11.25 -10.58 -5.52
CA GLN A 42 -12.60 -11.10 -5.72
C GLN A 42 -12.96 -12.13 -4.64
N HIS A 43 -12.01 -12.97 -4.26
CA HIS A 43 -12.22 -14.05 -3.29
C HIS A 43 -11.67 -13.75 -1.89
N SER A 44 -10.88 -12.67 -1.71
CA SER A 44 -10.33 -12.31 -0.39
C SER A 44 -11.34 -11.56 0.49
N ILE A 45 -11.70 -12.16 1.63
CA ILE A 45 -12.51 -11.51 2.68
C ILE A 45 -11.79 -10.27 3.21
N ILE A 46 -10.46 -10.35 3.38
CA ILE A 46 -9.68 -9.23 3.91
C ILE A 46 -9.68 -8.06 2.91
N ALA A 47 -9.58 -8.33 1.61
CA ALA A 47 -9.66 -7.30 0.57
C ALA A 47 -11.02 -6.58 0.59
N LYS A 48 -12.11 -7.33 0.76
CA LYS A 48 -13.48 -6.77 0.88
C LYS A 48 -13.64 -5.89 2.11
N ILE A 49 -13.20 -6.37 3.28
CA ILE A 49 -13.27 -5.60 4.54
C ILE A 49 -12.47 -4.30 4.44
N LEU A 50 -11.29 -4.34 3.82
CA LEU A 50 -10.42 -3.18 3.68
C LEU A 50 -10.76 -2.30 2.47
N ASN A 51 -11.73 -2.71 1.64
CA ASN A 51 -12.05 -2.13 0.34
C ASN A 51 -10.79 -1.88 -0.51
N LYS A 52 -10.00 -2.94 -0.70
CA LYS A 52 -8.74 -2.91 -1.44
C LYS A 52 -8.77 -3.84 -2.65
N GLU A 53 -8.16 -3.35 -3.71
CA GLU A 53 -7.82 -4.11 -4.91
C GLU A 53 -6.54 -4.94 -4.70
N GLU A 54 -6.12 -5.65 -5.74
CA GLU A 54 -4.90 -6.45 -5.73
C GLU A 54 -3.65 -5.58 -5.58
N GLY A 55 -2.69 -6.09 -4.80
CA GLY A 55 -1.42 -5.44 -4.55
C GLY A 55 -0.95 -5.53 -3.11
N ILE A 56 0.08 -4.73 -2.82
CA ILE A 56 0.81 -4.75 -1.55
C ILE A 56 0.53 -3.44 -0.81
N PHE A 57 0.03 -3.53 0.41
CA PHE A 57 -0.35 -2.38 1.22
C PHE A 57 0.26 -2.44 2.62
N ALA A 58 0.52 -1.28 3.19
CA ALA A 58 0.86 -1.12 4.59
C ALA A 58 -0.39 -1.28 5.47
N LEU A 59 -0.31 -2.11 6.52
CA LEU A 59 -1.38 -2.23 7.51
C LEU A 59 -1.50 -0.96 8.37
N LYS A 60 -0.35 -0.39 8.78
CA LYS A 60 -0.27 0.91 9.45
C LYS A 60 0.83 1.77 8.84
N ARG A 61 0.55 3.06 8.69
CA ARG A 61 1.47 4.10 8.18
C ARG A 61 1.24 5.41 8.95
N GLU A 62 2.31 6.09 9.37
CA GLU A 62 2.29 7.38 10.11
C GLU A 62 2.74 8.57 9.24
#